data_AF-A0AAD2J4U5-F1
#
_entry.id   AF-A0AAD2J4U5-F1
#
_cell.length_a   1.000
_cell.length_b   1.000
_cell.length_c   1.000
_cell.angle_alpha   90.00
_cell.angle_beta   90.00
_cell.angle_gamma   90.00
#
_symmetry.space_group_name_H-M   'P 1'
#
loop_
_entity.id
_entity.type
_entity.pdbx_description
1 polymer ?
#
loop_
_entity_poly.entity_id
_entity_poly.type
_entity_poly.pdbx_seq_one_letter_code
_entity_poly.pdbx_strand_id
1 'polypeptide(L)'
;MKLIPIKPNGLDPVVLEYRDGTRLLFSYEMPVAAYSPGGGFIVTREKVSVTTERRITEWVGSHPCRDVDQAEIFAVITDRPMLTRE
;
A
#
# COMPACT_ATOMS: atom_id res chain seq x y z
N MET A 1 -3.08 -10.12 -9.46
CA MET A 1 -1.99 -9.65 -8.59
C MET A 1 -0.80 -9.37 -9.48
N LYS A 2 -0.33 -8.13 -9.51
CA LYS A 2 0.92 -7.77 -10.20
C LYS A 2 1.75 -6.90 -9.26
N LEU A 3 3.06 -7.11 -9.30
CA LEU A 3 4.04 -6.27 -8.62
C LEU A 3 4.43 -5.13 -9.56
N ILE A 4 4.26 -3.89 -9.09
CA ILE A 4 4.64 -2.69 -9.83
C ILE A 4 5.81 -2.04 -9.09
N PRO A 5 7.01 -2.01 -9.67
CA PRO A 5 8.12 -1.29 -9.07
C PRO A 5 7.85 0.22 -9.15
N ILE A 6 8.09 0.94 -8.06
CA ILE A 6 7.91 2.40 -8.02
C ILE A 6 9.05 3.14 -8.75
N LYS A 7 10.22 2.51 -8.90
CA LYS A 7 11.32 3.04 -9.71
C LYS A 7 11.74 2.02 -10.77
N PRO A 8 12.02 2.43 -12.02
CA PRO A 8 12.39 1.52 -13.09
C PRO A 8 13.65 0.68 -12.78
N ASN A 9 14.58 1.17 -11.95
CA ASN A 9 15.83 0.49 -11.59
C ASN A 9 16.02 0.29 -10.07
N GLY A 10 14.99 0.53 -9.25
CA GLY A 10 15.13 0.53 -7.78
C GLY A 10 14.43 -0.67 -7.14
N LEU A 11 15.17 -1.46 -6.35
CA LEU A 11 14.57 -2.36 -5.36
C LEU A 11 13.80 -1.50 -4.34
N ASP A 12 12.49 -1.73 -4.31
CA ASP A 12 11.46 -1.12 -3.47
C ASP A 12 11.18 0.40 -3.61
N PRO A 13 9.96 0.86 -3.27
CA PRO A 13 8.80 0.06 -2.84
C PRO A 13 8.07 -0.59 -4.02
N VAL A 14 7.55 -1.78 -3.80
CA VAL A 14 6.70 -2.49 -4.75
C VAL A 14 5.24 -2.20 -4.42
N VAL A 15 4.48 -1.76 -5.43
CA VAL A 15 3.03 -1.65 -5.32
C VAL A 15 2.42 -2.99 -5.69
N LEU A 16 1.65 -3.54 -4.76
CA LEU A 16 0.80 -4.69 -4.99
C LEU A 16 -0.55 -4.22 -5.49
N GLU A 17 -0.92 -4.57 -6.72
CA GLU A 17 -2.23 -4.23 -7.28
C GLU A 17 -3.14 -5.46 -7.46
N TYR A 18 -4.37 -5.33 -6.93
CA TYR A 18 -5.47 -6.28 -7.08
C TYR A 18 -6.34 -5.93 -8.28
N ARG A 19 -7.12 -6.91 -8.76
CA ARG A 19 -7.99 -6.74 -9.93
C ARG A 19 -9.14 -5.76 -9.71
N ASP A 20 -9.55 -5.58 -8.46
CA ASP A 20 -10.59 -4.63 -8.06
C ASP A 20 -10.07 -3.18 -7.98
N GLY A 21 -8.77 -2.94 -8.22
CA GLY A 21 -8.15 -1.62 -8.18
C GLY A 21 -7.60 -1.23 -6.80
N THR A 22 -7.70 -2.10 -5.79
CA THR A 22 -6.97 -1.87 -4.53
C THR A 22 -5.48 -2.03 -4.74
N ARG A 23 -4.73 -1.13 -4.10
CA ARG A 23 -3.28 -1.11 -4.18
C ARG A 23 -2.67 -1.02 -2.79
N LEU A 24 -1.57 -1.72 -2.56
CA LEU A 24 -0.77 -1.58 -1.35
C LEU A 24 0.66 -1.21 -1.69
N LEU A 25 1.21 -0.28 -0.92
CA LEU A 25 2.59 0.15 -1.00
C LEU A 25 3.41 -0.63 0.01
N PHE A 26 4.41 -1.39 -0.44
CA PHE A 26 5.27 -2.17 0.45
C PHE A 26 6.64 -1.53 0.62
N SER A 27 7.09 -1.40 1.86
CA SER A 27 8.49 -1.15 2.20
C SER A 27 9.11 -2.47 2.65
N TYR A 28 9.88 -3.11 1.77
CA TYR A 28 10.28 -4.51 1.95
C TYR A 28 9.06 -5.42 2.17
N GLU A 29 9.01 -6.14 3.29
CA GLU A 29 7.96 -7.10 3.60
C GLU A 29 6.72 -6.47 4.25
N MET A 30 6.76 -5.18 4.59
CA MET A 30 5.73 -4.50 5.36
C MET A 30 4.89 -3.55 4.47
N PRO A 31 3.54 -3.67 4.46
CA PRO A 31 2.69 -2.71 3.76
C PRO A 31 2.62 -1.40 4.55
N VAL A 32 3.08 -0.29 3.98
CA VAL A 32 3.17 1.00 4.68
C VAL A 32 2.06 1.99 4.28
N ALA A 33 1.34 1.70 3.21
CA ALA A 33 0.16 2.44 2.80
C ALA A 33 -0.75 1.56 1.93
N ALA A 34 -2.02 1.93 1.83
CA ALA A 34 -2.99 1.28 0.95
C ALA A 34 -3.94 2.29 0.31
N TYR A 35 -4.50 1.89 -0.83
CA TYR A 35 -5.55 2.60 -1.55
C TYR A 35 -6.70 1.63 -1.80
N SER A 36 -7.91 1.99 -1.38
CA SER A 36 -9.12 1.24 -1.70
C SER A 36 -10.05 2.06 -2.59
N PRO A 37 -10.59 1.48 -3.70
CA PRO A 37 -11.67 2.10 -4.45
C PRO A 37 -12.85 2.45 -3.53
N GLY A 38 -13.25 3.72 -3.51
CA GLY A 38 -14.30 4.23 -2.61
C GLY A 38 -13.85 4.52 -1.17
N GLY A 39 -12.74 3.96 -0.70
CA GLY A 39 -12.18 4.20 0.64
C GLY A 39 -11.03 5.23 0.68
N GLY A 40 -10.37 5.48 -0.45
CA GLY A 40 -9.25 6.43 -0.54
C GLY A 40 -7.93 5.87 -0.01
N PHE A 41 -7.00 6.76 0.32
CA PHE A 41 -5.66 6.42 0.80
C PHE A 41 -5.60 6.34 2.33
N ILE A 42 -4.96 5.29 2.83
CA ILE A 42 -4.55 5.16 4.23
C ILE A 42 -3.03 4.96 4.29
N VAL A 43 -2.39 5.58 5.27
CA VAL A 43 -0.93 5.53 5.46
C VAL A 43 -0.61 5.17 6.90
N THR A 44 0.50 4.47 7.12
CA THR A 44 0.88 4.05 8.47
C THR A 44 1.22 5.26 9.33
N ARG A 45 0.69 5.29 10.56
CA ARG A 45 1.07 6.28 11.58
C ARG A 45 2.34 5.91 12.34
N GLU A 46 2.86 4.70 12.11
CA GLU A 46 4.09 4.23 12.75
C GLU A 46 5.31 4.98 12.24
N LYS A 47 6.33 5.12 13.08
CA LYS A 47 7.57 5.76 12.68
C LYS A 47 8.33 4.88 11.70
N VAL A 48 8.44 5.34 10.45
CA VAL A 48 9.20 4.68 9.38
C VAL A 48 10.51 5.42 9.09
N SER A 49 11.33 4.84 8.21
CA SER A 49 12.53 5.53 7.73
C SER A 49 12.18 6.77 6.90
N VAL A 50 13.08 7.76 6.84
CA VAL A 50 12.93 8.98 6.00
C VAL A 50 12.72 8.61 4.52
N THR A 51 13.37 7.54 4.05
CA THR A 51 13.19 7.04 2.69
C THR A 51 11.78 6.51 2.47
N THR A 52 11.23 5.77 3.43
CA THR A 52 9.86 5.22 3.39
C THR A 52 8.83 6.34 3.45
N GLU A 53 9.00 7.32 4.33
CA GLU A 53 8.12 8.48 4.43
C GLU A 53 8.05 9.24 3.10
N ARG A 54 9.20 9.54 2.49
CA ARG A 54 9.25 10.16 1.16
C ARG A 54 8.53 9.32 0.10
N ARG A 55 8.70 8.00 0.10
CA ARG A 55 8.04 7.08 -0.84
C ARG A 55 6.53 7.06 -0.66
N ILE A 56 6.04 7.11 0.58
CA ILE A 56 4.60 7.24 0.89
C ILE A 56 4.08 8.54 0.28
N THR A 57 4.75 9.67 0.54
CA THR A 57 4.34 10.98 -0.01
C THR A 57 4.38 11.00 -1.54
N GLU A 58 5.41 10.44 -2.18
CA GLU A 58 5.49 10.32 -3.65
C GLU A 58 4.35 9.46 -4.22
N TRP A 59 3.96 8.40 -3.52
CA TRP A 59 2.90 7.49 -3.96
C TRP A 59 1.49 8.04 -3.75
N VAL A 60 1.23 8.67 -2.60
CA VAL A 60 -0.04 9.34 -2.29
C VAL A 60 -0.21 10.62 -3.13
N GLY A 61 0.88 11.35 -3.37
CA GLY A 61 0.84 12.64 -4.05
C GLY A 61 0.03 13.66 -3.26
N SER A 62 -0.88 14.37 -3.95
CA SER A 62 -1.75 15.41 -3.38
C SER A 62 -3.14 14.90 -2.96
N HIS A 63 -3.35 13.58 -2.95
CA HIS A 63 -4.65 13.01 -2.55
C HIS A 63 -4.83 13.09 -1.02
N PRO A 64 -6.06 13.27 -0.53
CA PRO A 64 -6.35 13.16 0.89
C PRO A 64 -6.03 11.74 1.37
N CYS A 65 -5.34 11.62 2.50
CA CYS A 65 -5.04 10.36 3.15
C CYS A 65 -5.29 10.46 4.66
N ARG A 66 -5.47 9.31 5.29
CA ARG A 66 -5.62 9.19 6.75
C ARG A 66 -4.47 8.38 7.33
N ASP A 67 -3.91 8.86 8.42
CA ASP A 67 -2.95 8.12 9.24
C ASP A 67 -3.69 7.05 10.06
N VAL A 68 -3.25 5.80 9.95
CA VAL A 68 -3.90 4.63 10.56
C VAL A 68 -2.92 3.72 11.27
N ASP A 69 -3.44 2.87 12.15
CA ASP A 69 -2.67 1.76 12.69
C ASP A 69 -2.30 0.76 11.62
N GLN A 70 -1.14 0.13 11.79
CA GLN A 70 -0.62 -0.89 10.89
C GLN A 70 -1.61 -2.05 10.70
N ALA A 71 -2.37 -2.40 11.75
CA ALA A 71 -3.43 -3.41 11.69
C ALA A 71 -4.51 -3.10 10.64
N GLU A 72 -4.87 -1.82 10.47
CA GLU A 72 -5.88 -1.41 9.49
C GLU A 72 -5.36 -1.56 8.05
N ILE A 73 -4.07 -1.33 7.83
CA ILE A 73 -3.43 -1.58 6.52
C ILE A 73 -3.37 -3.08 6.23
N PHE A 74 -3.04 -3.90 7.22
CA PHE A 74 -3.06 -5.36 7.07
C PHE A 74 -4.46 -5.91 6.76
N ALA A 75 -5.50 -5.33 7.39
CA ALA A 75 -6.89 -5.71 7.16
C ALA A 75 -7.30 -5.61 5.68
N VAL A 76 -6.73 -4.65 4.93
CA VAL A 76 -6.95 -4.52 3.48
C VAL A 76 -6.59 -5.79 2.70
N ILE A 77 -5.65 -6.59 3.20
CA ILE A 77 -5.28 -7.88 2.60
C ILE A 77 -6.11 -9.02 3.22
N THR A 78 -6.23 -9.06 4.55
CA THR A 78 -6.80 -10.22 5.25
C THR A 78 -8.31 -10.33 5.16
N ASP A 79 -9.02 -9.20 5.03
CA ASP A 79 -10.48 -9.18 4.98
C ASP A 79 -11.02 -9.50 3.57
N ARG A 80 -10.11 -9.73 2.61
CA ARG A 80 -10.50 -10.07 1.24
C ARG A 80 -11.01 -11.51 1.18
N PRO A 81 -12.12 -11.76 0.47
CA PRO A 81 -12.55 -13.13 0.21
C PRO A 81 -11.48 -13.84 -0.61
N MET A 82 -10.94 -14.93 -0.05
CA MET A 82 -10.00 -15.80 -0.74
C MET A 82 -10.75 -16.50 -1.88
N LEU A 83 -10.62 -15.98 -3.10
CA LEU A 83 -11.09 -16.66 -4.31
C LEU A 83 -10.19 -17.88 -4.56
N THR A 84 -10.52 -19.00 -3.93
CA THR A 84 -9.98 -20.31 -4.33
C THR A 84 -10.57 -20.65 -5.69
N ARG A 85 -9.73 -21.09 -6.63
CA ARG A 85 -10.22 -21.62 -7.91
C ARG A 85 -11.06 -22.86 -7.60
N GLU A 86 -12.33 -22.84 -8.00
CA GLU A 86 -13.15 -24.05 -8.18
C GLU A 86 -12.53 -24.96 -9.25
#